data_AF-A0A7K3PKV1-F1
#
_entry.id   AF-A0A7K3PKV1-F1
#
_cell.length_a   1.000
_cell.length_b   1.000
_cell.length_c   1.000
_cell.angle_alpha   90.00
_cell.angle_beta   90.00
_cell.angle_gamma   90.00
#
_symmetry.space_group_name_H-M   'P 1'
#
loop_
_entity.id
_entity.type
_entity.pdbx_description
1 polymer ?
#
loop_
_entity_poly.entity_id
_entity_poly.type
_entity_poly.pdbx_seq_one_letter_code
_entity_poly.pdbx_strand_id
1 'polypeptide(L)'
;MPEASVRVDAIHFPFTIAEWSHNDYEGTVKSDDDFIGWSSVLECEPTEGASLGEVVQTVSAVLRSLWSAGFRAVAACDYEELLPHKGGASLY
;
A
#
# COMPACT_ATOMS: atom_id res chain seq x y z
N MET A 1 21.92 -0.84 2.97
CA MET A 1 20.92 -0.09 2.20
C MET A 1 20.42 -1.06 1.13
N PRO A 2 19.19 -1.60 1.18
CA PRO A 2 18.73 -2.50 0.13
C PRO A 2 18.46 -1.69 -1.14
N GLU A 3 18.97 -2.16 -2.27
CA GLU A 3 18.77 -1.56 -3.60
C GLU A 3 17.33 -1.78 -4.07
N ALA A 4 16.53 -0.72 -4.06
CA ALA A 4 15.24 -0.72 -4.73
C ALA A 4 15.45 -0.33 -6.21
N SER A 5 15.14 -1.24 -7.14
CA SER A 5 15.08 -0.91 -8.56
C SER A 5 13.65 -0.50 -8.93
N VAL A 6 13.48 0.74 -9.40
CA VAL A 6 12.18 1.24 -9.87
C VAL A 6 12.02 0.89 -11.36
N ARG A 7 10.99 0.11 -11.71
CA ARG A 7 10.46 0.04 -13.08
C ARG A 7 9.27 0.99 -13.17
N VAL A 8 8.94 1.44 -14.38
CA VAL A 8 8.03 2.58 -14.63
C VAL A 8 6.71 2.50 -13.85
N ASP A 9 6.24 1.29 -13.53
CA ASP A 9 4.98 1.07 -12.82
C ASP A 9 5.15 0.22 -11.53
N ALA A 10 6.39 -0.07 -11.09
CA ALA A 10 6.64 -0.96 -9.94
C ALA A 10 7.89 -0.57 -9.14
N ILE A 11 7.75 -0.55 -7.81
CA ILE A 11 8.84 -0.38 -6.84
C ILE A 11 9.16 -1.74 -6.23
N HIS A 12 10.37 -2.23 -6.47
CA HIS A 12 10.85 -3.47 -5.86
C HIS A 12 11.49 -3.19 -4.51
N PHE A 13 10.92 -3.78 -3.46
CA PHE A 13 11.55 -3.95 -2.15
C PHE A 13 12.13 -5.36 -2.04
N PRO A 14 13.03 -5.62 -1.07
CA PRO A 14 13.62 -6.95 -0.90
C PRO A 14 12.61 -8.09 -0.70
N PHE A 15 11.45 -7.78 -0.11
CA PHE A 15 10.44 -8.77 0.27
C PHE A 15 9.04 -8.48 -0.29
N THR A 16 8.90 -7.41 -1.07
CA THR A 16 7.60 -6.94 -1.56
C THR A 16 7.78 -6.24 -2.88
N ILE A 17 6.86 -6.43 -3.80
CA ILE A 17 6.78 -5.65 -5.04
C ILE A 17 5.56 -4.76 -4.91
N ALA A 18 5.74 -3.45 -5.05
CA ALA A 18 4.66 -2.49 -4.98
C ALA A 18 4.38 -1.95 -6.38
N GLU A 19 3.28 -2.35 -6.98
CA GLU A 19 2.87 -1.95 -8.32
C GLU A 19 1.85 -0.83 -8.24
N TRP A 20 2.05 0.21 -9.04
CA TRP A 20 1.14 1.36 -9.10
C TRP A 20 0.11 1.15 -10.20
N SER A 21 -1.16 1.17 -9.82
CA SER A 21 -2.29 1.10 -10.77
C SER A 21 -3.21 2.30 -10.59
N HIS A 22 -3.90 2.68 -11.67
CA HIS A 22 -5.05 3.58 -11.54
C HIS A 22 -6.21 2.77 -10.98
N ASN A 23 -6.95 3.35 -10.03
CA ASN A 23 -8.23 2.76 -9.69
C ASN A 23 -9.16 3.05 -10.88
N ASP A 24 -9.46 2.07 -11.73
CA ASP A 24 -10.39 2.20 -12.87
C ASP A 24 -11.86 2.40 -12.42
N TYR A 25 -12.07 2.96 -11.22
CA TYR A 25 -13.36 3.21 -10.65
C TYR A 25 -14.03 4.42 -11.32
N GLU A 26 -14.83 4.16 -12.36
CA GLU A 26 -15.66 5.14 -13.07
C GLU A 26 -16.94 5.54 -12.27
N GLY A 27 -16.77 5.97 -11.02
CA GLY A 27 -17.67 6.92 -10.34
C GLY A 27 -19.17 6.59 -10.19
N THR A 28 -19.66 5.38 -10.44
CA THR A 28 -21.12 5.15 -10.61
C THR A 28 -21.77 4.13 -9.68
N VAL A 29 -21.05 3.49 -8.75
CA VAL A 29 -21.67 2.56 -7.78
C VAL A 29 -21.18 2.85 -6.37
N LYS A 30 -22.00 3.50 -5.54
CA LYS A 30 -21.82 3.46 -4.08
C LYS A 30 -21.69 1.99 -3.67
N SER A 31 -20.47 1.51 -3.49
CA SER A 31 -20.22 0.24 -2.82
C SER A 31 -19.78 0.58 -1.40
N ASP A 32 -20.09 -0.33 -0.49
CA ASP A 32 -19.79 -0.23 0.93
C ASP A 32 -18.29 -0.47 1.24
N ASP A 33 -17.43 -0.57 0.21
CA ASP A 33 -15.97 -0.70 0.36
C ASP A 33 -15.27 0.67 0.52
N ASP A 34 -14.45 0.79 1.56
CA ASP A 34 -13.82 2.04 2.02
C ASP A 34 -12.79 2.69 1.04
N PHE A 35 -12.50 2.04 -0.09
CA PHE A 35 -11.50 2.50 -1.07
C PHE A 35 -12.07 3.17 -2.31
N ILE A 36 -13.40 3.25 -2.38
CA ILE A 36 -14.11 3.86 -3.51
C ILE A 36 -13.94 5.39 -3.47
N GLY A 37 -13.15 5.91 -4.41
CA GLY A 37 -12.85 7.35 -4.56
C GLY A 37 -11.37 7.72 -4.55
N TRP A 38 -10.48 6.74 -4.36
CA TRP A 38 -9.03 6.96 -4.43
C TRP A 38 -8.53 6.90 -5.87
N SER A 39 -7.83 7.94 -6.32
CA SER A 39 -7.37 8.09 -7.72
C SER A 39 -6.25 7.13 -8.11
N SER A 40 -5.66 6.42 -7.16
CA SER A 40 -4.52 5.55 -7.39
C SER A 40 -4.46 4.47 -6.33
N VAL A 41 -4.05 3.27 -6.73
CA VAL A 41 -3.88 2.10 -5.88
C VAL A 41 -2.43 1.65 -5.97
N LEU A 42 -1.89 1.21 -4.84
CA LEU A 42 -0.57 0.60 -4.77
C LEU A 42 -0.73 -0.83 -4.28
N GLU A 43 -0.59 -1.79 -5.18
CA GLU A 43 -0.72 -3.21 -4.89
C GLU A 43 0.63 -3.73 -4.39
N CYS A 44 0.66 -4.21 -3.15
CA CYS A 44 1.89 -4.70 -2.51
C CYS A 44 1.85 -6.22 -2.39
N GLU A 45 2.58 -6.92 -3.24
CA GLU A 45 2.66 -8.38 -3.22
C GLU A 45 3.94 -8.87 -2.54
N PRO A 46 3.87 -9.89 -1.66
CA PRO A 46 5.06 -10.52 -1.10
C PRO A 46 5.87 -11.23 -2.18
N THR A 47 7.19 -11.14 -2.09
CA THR A 47 8.07 -12.02 -2.90
C THR A 47 8.03 -13.45 -2.37
N GLU A 48 8.41 -14.42 -3.21
CA GLU A 48 8.50 -15.82 -2.79
C GLU A 48 9.40 -15.99 -1.55
N GLY A 49 8.86 -16.64 -0.51
CA GLY A 49 9.55 -16.87 0.76
C GLY A 49 9.51 -15.72 1.77
N ALA A 50 8.89 -14.58 1.45
CA ALA A 50 8.74 -13.48 2.41
C ALA A 50 7.84 -13.87 3.58
N SER A 51 8.27 -13.54 4.80
CA SER A 51 7.45 -13.69 6.00
C SER A 51 6.47 -12.52 6.16
N LEU A 52 5.37 -12.75 6.87
CA LEU A 52 4.40 -11.70 7.20
C LEU A 52 5.06 -10.48 7.87
N GLY A 53 6.03 -10.72 8.76
CA GLY A 53 6.76 -9.64 9.44
C GLY A 53 7.54 -8.74 8.48
N GLU A 54 8.16 -9.32 7.45
CA GLU A 54 8.92 -8.57 6.44
C GLU A 54 7.99 -7.74 5.53
N VAL A 55 6.83 -8.30 5.18
CA VAL A 55 5.79 -7.59 4.42
C VAL A 55 5.23 -6.43 5.24
N VAL A 56 4.82 -6.70 6.49
CA VAL A 56 4.31 -5.67 7.42
C VAL A 56 5.33 -4.55 7.60
N GLN A 57 6.61 -4.87 7.77
CA GLN A 57 7.67 -3.88 7.90
C GLN A 57 7.77 -3.00 6.64
N THR A 58 7.71 -3.62 5.47
CA THR A 58 7.83 -2.93 4.16
C THR A 58 6.62 -2.01 3.93
N VAL A 59 5.41 -2.52 4.04
CA VAL A 59 4.16 -1.74 3.88
C VAL A 59 4.10 -0.61 4.91
N SER A 60 4.50 -0.86 6.15
CA SER A 60 4.59 0.18 7.18
C SER A 60 5.55 1.31 6.81
N ALA A 61 6.67 1.00 6.17
CA ALA A 61 7.63 2.01 5.71
C ALA A 61 7.07 2.83 4.54
N VAL A 62 6.35 2.19 3.62
CA VAL A 62 5.66 2.86 2.51
C VAL A 62 4.60 3.84 3.05
N LEU A 63 3.71 3.39 3.93
CA LEU A 63 2.67 4.23 4.52
C LEU A 63 3.26 5.46 5.22
N ARG A 64 4.27 5.27 6.09
CA ARG A 64 4.94 6.39 6.76
C ARG A 64 5.58 7.36 5.78
N SER A 65 6.17 6.86 4.70
CA SER A 65 6.77 7.70 3.66
C SER A 65 5.71 8.55 2.97
N LEU A 66 4.59 7.94 2.56
CA LEU A 66 3.46 8.64 1.94
C LEU A 66 2.89 9.72 2.87
N TRP A 67 2.62 9.38 4.12
CA TRP A 67 2.11 10.35 5.10
C TRP A 67 3.11 11.49 5.37
N SER A 68 4.40 11.18 5.49
CA SER A 68 5.43 12.22 5.68
C SER A 68 5.59 13.16 4.49
N ALA A 69 5.27 12.67 3.28
CA ALA A 69 5.23 13.47 2.06
C ALA A 69 3.90 14.23 1.88
N GLY A 70 2.95 14.09 2.81
CA GLY A 70 1.66 14.79 2.83
C GLY A 70 0.55 14.12 2.02
N PHE A 71 0.78 12.91 1.52
CA PHE A 71 -0.25 12.13 0.84
C PHE A 71 -1.19 11.49 1.85
N ARG A 72 -2.48 11.43 1.50
CA ARG A 72 -3.39 10.50 2.15
C ARG A 72 -3.03 9.10 1.67
N ALA A 73 -2.97 8.13 2.59
CA ALA A 73 -2.76 6.73 2.26
C ALA A 73 -3.47 5.86 3.30
N VAL A 74 -4.22 4.86 2.83
CA VAL A 74 -4.87 3.83 3.65
C VAL A 74 -4.52 2.48 3.04
N ALA A 75 -4.19 1.50 3.88
CA ALA A 75 -3.98 0.11 3.47
C ALA A 75 -5.25 -0.72 3.70
N ALA A 76 -5.59 -1.55 2.72
CA ALA A 76 -6.56 -2.65 2.83
C ALA A 76 -5.78 -3.95 2.66
N CYS A 77 -5.87 -4.86 3.63
CA CYS A 77 -5.23 -6.18 3.60
C CYS A 77 -5.88 -7.10 4.65
N ASP A 78 -5.25 -8.23 4.99
CA ASP A 78 -5.76 -9.08 6.08
C ASP A 78 -5.03 -8.85 7.42
N TYR A 79 -4.17 -7.83 7.46
CA TYR A 79 -3.23 -7.58 8.55
C TYR A 79 -3.12 -6.10 8.95
N GLU A 80 -4.14 -5.29 8.68
CA GLU A 80 -4.13 -3.85 8.98
C GLU A 80 -3.86 -3.57 10.45
N GLU A 81 -4.34 -4.41 11.35
CA GLU A 81 -4.11 -4.30 12.79
C GLU A 81 -2.63 -4.36 13.19
N LEU A 82 -1.76 -4.90 12.32
CA LEU A 82 -0.32 -4.95 12.50
C LEU A 82 0.40 -3.73 11.91
N LEU A 83 -0.30 -2.93 11.09
CA LEU A 83 0.22 -1.73 10.46
C LEU A 83 0.09 -0.51 11.37
N PRO A 84 0.93 0.52 11.19
CA PRO A 84 0.79 1.78 11.91
C PRO A 84 -0.60 2.37 11.68
N HIS A 85 -1.22 2.90 12.74
CA HIS A 85 -2.56 3.50 12.71
C HIS A 85 -3.64 2.58 12.11
N LYS A 86 -3.48 1.25 12.23
CA LYS A 86 -4.37 0.24 11.64
C LYS A 86 -4.51 0.40 10.12
N GLY A 87 -3.39 0.58 9.43
CA GLY A 87 -3.37 0.84 7.99
C GLY A 87 -3.74 2.27 7.60
N GLY A 88 -4.02 3.18 8.54
CA GLY A 88 -4.31 4.60 8.25
C GLY A 88 -5.79 4.96 8.21
N ALA A 89 -6.71 3.99 8.36
CA ALA A 89 -8.16 4.23 8.41
C ALA A 89 -8.56 5.19 9.55
N SER A 90 -7.76 5.27 10.61
CA SER A 90 -8.01 6.16 11.75
C SER A 90 -7.51 7.61 11.57
N LEU A 91 -6.84 7.93 10.46
CA LEU A 91 -6.21 9.24 10.23
C LEU A 91 -7.11 10.23 9.47
N TYR A 92 -8.22 9.78 8.88
CA TYR A 92 -9.12 10.55 8.01
C TYR A 92 -10.58 10.29 8.38
#